data_AF-S7PMF4-F1
#
_entry.id   AF-S7PMF4-F1
#
_cell.length_a   1.000
_cell.length_b   1.000
_cell.length_c   1.000
_cell.angle_alpha   90.00
_cell.angle_beta   90.00
_cell.angle_gamma   90.00
#
_symmetry.space_group_name_H-M   'P 1'
#
loop_
_entity.id
_entity.type
_entity.pdbx_description
1 polymer ?
#
loop_
_entity_poly.entity_id
_entity_poly.type
_entity_poly.pdbx_seq_one_letter_code
_entity_poly.pdbx_strand_id
1 'polypeptide(L)'
;MRESRCARELMGKRLESPALSSRRRKRATDKDSCRETGAQWAVPTECGEASGCKSCKGPGKTNRPERTGPGQKRKHREAVETSLLHHDQFKKGHRMGKDSLLTQDLTPLQNDCSWTKARASFGFHKKKVVTAVSEVSNNATTSSPPGSFVSEYSNPPVLNKTTSSAPSPWHSSSMYLLTPLKTLHVADQKASDAEKVYRECDQEGPIPFSSCLSTEELESCEKIGEGVFGEVFQIIANCTPVALKIIAIEGLDLVNGAHQKTFEEILPEIIISKELSLLSDAACHRTDGFIGLNSVHCVRGPYPPLLLKAWDHYNSTKGSANDRPDFFDQDQLFIVLEFEFGGIDLEQRRKTLSSIATAKSILHQLTASLAVAEASLHFEHRDLHWGNVLLKKTSLKEVHYTLSGKTGTIPTCGLQVNIIDYTLSRLERDGVVVFCDISMDEDLFTGEGDYQFEIYRLMKKENNNCWGEYHPYSNVLWLHYLTDKILKEMVFKRKCNTPALKQIKKDIIHFHGTMLNFSSATDLLCQHSLFK
;
A
#
# COMPACT_ATOMS: atom_id res chain seq x y z
N MET A 1 8.04 -22.89 64.80
CA MET A 1 7.86 -24.36 64.96
C MET A 1 6.80 -24.57 66.02
N ARG A 2 5.70 -25.31 65.87
CA ARG A 2 5.28 -26.31 64.87
C ARG A 2 3.74 -26.26 64.82
N GLU A 3 3.20 -26.38 63.62
CA GLU A 3 1.79 -26.62 63.33
C GLU A 3 1.33 -27.97 63.90
N SER A 4 0.02 -28.05 64.17
CA SER A 4 -0.69 -29.27 64.50
C SER A 4 -1.93 -29.41 63.59
N ARG A 5 -1.97 -30.53 62.86
CA ARG A 5 -3.06 -31.52 62.69
C ARG A 5 -4.50 -30.98 62.56
N CYS A 6 -5.43 -31.54 61.78
CA CYS A 6 -5.53 -32.66 60.84
C CYS A 6 -7.02 -32.70 60.43
N ALA A 7 -7.31 -33.41 59.34
CA ALA A 7 -8.54 -34.17 59.07
C ALA A 7 -9.70 -33.55 58.25
N ARG A 8 -10.08 -34.39 57.27
CA ARG A 8 -11.23 -34.39 56.36
C ARG A 8 -12.56 -34.53 57.11
N GLU A 9 -13.67 -34.09 56.50
CA GLU A 9 -14.78 -34.99 56.09
C GLU A 9 -15.90 -34.31 55.27
N LEU A 10 -16.77 -35.18 54.74
CA LEU A 10 -17.72 -35.12 53.63
C LEU A 10 -19.12 -34.52 53.93
N MET A 11 -19.96 -34.53 52.89
CA MET A 11 -21.42 -34.29 52.77
C MET A 11 -21.79 -32.84 52.38
N GLY A 12 -22.44 -32.53 51.26
CA GLY A 12 -23.44 -33.27 50.49
C GLY A 12 -24.83 -32.72 50.80
N LYS A 13 -25.40 -31.86 49.91
CA LYS A 13 -26.85 -31.70 49.74
C LYS A 13 -27.19 -30.97 48.44
N ARG A 14 -28.13 -31.59 47.73
CA ARG A 14 -28.77 -31.25 46.45
C ARG A 14 -30.15 -30.67 46.74
N LEU A 15 -30.64 -29.80 45.84
CA LEU A 15 -32.02 -29.58 45.33
C LEU A 15 -32.10 -28.10 44.91
N GLU A 16 -32.24 -27.72 43.65
CA GLU A 16 -33.29 -27.92 42.63
C GLU A 16 -33.94 -26.56 42.32
N SER A 17 -34.12 -26.33 41.02
CA SER A 17 -34.70 -25.15 40.38
C SER A 17 -36.15 -24.88 40.80
N PRO A 18 -36.71 -23.73 40.41
CA PRO A 18 -37.73 -23.84 39.37
C PRO A 18 -37.67 -22.72 38.31
N ALA A 19 -38.12 -23.09 37.11
CA ALA A 19 -38.35 -22.22 35.97
C ALA A 19 -39.80 -21.71 35.92
N LEU A 20 -40.00 -20.70 35.05
CA LEU A 20 -41.24 -20.26 34.37
C LEU A 20 -42.17 -19.30 35.13
N SER A 21 -42.30 -18.06 34.63
CA SER A 21 -43.50 -17.70 33.86
C SER A 21 -43.36 -16.33 33.16
N SER A 22 -44.15 -16.22 32.11
CA SER A 22 -44.26 -15.17 31.10
C SER A 22 -44.95 -13.89 31.58
N ARG A 23 -44.59 -12.74 30.99
CA ARG A 23 -45.60 -11.70 30.69
C ARG A 23 -45.17 -10.74 29.57
N ARG A 24 -45.97 -10.79 28.50
CA ARG A 24 -46.13 -9.77 27.45
C ARG A 24 -46.30 -8.37 28.06
N ARG A 25 -45.75 -7.34 27.41
CA ARG A 25 -46.37 -6.01 27.33
C ARG A 25 -46.48 -5.57 25.87
N LYS A 26 -47.72 -5.37 25.43
CA LYS A 26 -48.14 -4.67 24.19
C LYS A 26 -48.87 -3.39 24.63
N ARG A 27 -48.52 -2.29 23.96
CA ARG A 27 -49.28 -1.08 23.55
C ARG A 27 -50.29 -0.38 24.48
N ALA A 28 -50.17 0.95 24.50
CA ALA A 28 -51.21 1.96 24.20
C ALA A 28 -50.46 3.31 23.95
N THR A 29 -50.44 3.88 22.75
CA THR A 29 -51.36 4.91 22.18
C THR A 29 -51.51 6.17 23.03
N ASP A 30 -51.08 7.32 22.47
CA ASP A 30 -51.93 8.52 22.46
C ASP A 30 -51.68 9.38 21.22
N LYS A 31 -52.78 9.92 20.70
CA LYS A 31 -52.94 10.86 19.58
C LYS A 31 -53.32 12.22 20.16
N ASP A 32 -52.90 13.31 19.51
CA ASP A 32 -53.74 14.48 19.14
C ASP A 32 -52.91 15.43 18.25
N SER A 33 -53.23 15.62 16.95
CA SER A 33 -54.17 16.59 16.30
C SER A 33 -53.54 18.00 16.20
N CYS A 34 -53.54 18.81 15.14
CA CYS A 34 -54.25 19.04 13.86
C CYS A 34 -53.23 19.67 12.84
N ARG A 35 -53.40 19.88 11.52
CA ARG A 35 -54.55 20.26 10.66
C ARG A 35 -54.20 20.12 9.15
N GLU A 36 -55.24 20.12 8.33
CA GLU A 36 -55.37 19.74 6.90
C GLU A 36 -54.89 20.76 5.83
N THR A 37 -54.64 20.26 4.60
CA THR A 37 -55.32 20.62 3.31
C THR A 37 -54.69 19.77 2.18
N GLY A 38 -55.38 18.83 1.51
CA GLY A 38 -56.21 18.98 0.28
C GLY A 38 -55.34 18.92 -1.00
N ALA A 39 -55.56 18.14 -2.06
CA ALA A 39 -56.71 17.41 -2.57
C ALA A 39 -56.34 16.40 -3.72
N GLN A 40 -57.18 15.36 -3.85
CA GLN A 40 -57.74 14.66 -5.04
C GLN A 40 -56.83 14.01 -6.11
N TRP A 41 -56.89 12.69 -6.40
CA TRP A 41 -57.94 11.76 -6.94
C TRP A 41 -57.87 11.59 -8.48
N ALA A 42 -57.59 10.36 -8.96
CA ALA A 42 -58.38 9.62 -9.97
C ALA A 42 -57.61 8.48 -10.67
N VAL A 43 -58.10 7.27 -10.43
CA VAL A 43 -58.02 6.05 -11.27
C VAL A 43 -59.44 5.82 -11.82
N PRO A 44 -59.58 5.18 -12.98
CA PRO A 44 -60.51 4.03 -13.10
C PRO A 44 -59.84 2.87 -13.90
N THR A 45 -59.78 1.63 -13.40
CA THR A 45 -60.79 0.55 -13.27
C THR A 45 -61.06 -0.24 -14.56
N GLU A 46 -60.98 -1.56 -14.40
CA GLU A 46 -61.06 -2.71 -15.32
C GLU A 46 -62.40 -2.94 -16.06
N CYS A 47 -62.34 -3.73 -17.14
CA CYS A 47 -63.23 -4.86 -17.54
C CYS A 47 -62.74 -5.37 -18.92
N GLY A 48 -62.81 -6.63 -19.36
CA GLY A 48 -63.38 -7.90 -18.91
C GLY A 48 -63.05 -9.00 -19.95
N GLU A 49 -63.29 -10.27 -19.60
CA GLU A 49 -63.04 -11.49 -20.40
C GLU A 49 -64.03 -11.73 -21.56
N ALA A 50 -63.62 -12.49 -22.60
CA ALA A 50 -64.18 -13.81 -22.99
C ALA A 50 -64.06 -14.17 -24.49
N SER A 51 -63.57 -15.41 -24.76
CA SER A 51 -63.91 -16.39 -25.84
C SER A 51 -63.88 -15.99 -27.34
N GLY A 52 -63.53 -16.81 -28.35
CA GLY A 52 -63.16 -18.22 -28.48
C GLY A 52 -63.18 -18.68 -29.96
N CYS A 53 -62.61 -19.87 -30.21
CA CYS A 53 -62.83 -20.84 -31.32
C CYS A 53 -61.97 -20.91 -32.63
N LYS A 54 -61.22 -22.04 -32.72
CA LYS A 54 -61.15 -23.10 -33.79
C LYS A 54 -60.44 -22.80 -35.14
N SER A 55 -59.70 -23.70 -35.81
CA SER A 55 -59.21 -25.08 -35.54
C SER A 55 -58.26 -25.60 -36.66
N CYS A 56 -57.26 -26.41 -36.29
CA CYS A 56 -56.81 -27.69 -36.91
C CYS A 56 -56.09 -27.78 -38.29
N LYS A 57 -54.84 -28.28 -38.29
CA LYS A 57 -54.37 -29.67 -38.68
C LYS A 57 -52.85 -29.68 -39.00
N GLY A 58 -52.07 -30.60 -38.38
CA GLY A 58 -50.62 -30.86 -38.61
C GLY A 58 -50.36 -31.91 -39.72
N PRO A 59 -49.37 -32.83 -39.63
CA PRO A 59 -48.06 -32.84 -38.93
C PRO A 59 -46.89 -33.34 -39.84
N GLY A 60 -45.62 -33.31 -39.36
CA GLY A 60 -44.48 -33.98 -40.03
C GLY A 60 -43.31 -34.29 -39.07
N LYS A 61 -42.97 -35.58 -38.94
CA LYS A 61 -41.96 -36.16 -38.02
C LYS A 61 -40.55 -36.29 -38.66
N THR A 62 -39.60 -36.69 -37.80
CA THR A 62 -38.33 -37.45 -38.04
C THR A 62 -37.11 -36.67 -38.56
N ASN A 63 -35.85 -36.93 -38.17
CA ASN A 63 -35.22 -37.88 -37.24
C ASN A 63 -33.78 -37.43 -36.89
N ARG A 64 -33.29 -37.92 -35.74
CA ARG A 64 -31.88 -37.98 -35.30
C ARG A 64 -31.10 -39.03 -36.12
N PRO A 65 -29.75 -39.09 -36.06
CA PRO A 65 -29.14 -40.21 -35.33
C PRO A 65 -27.82 -39.91 -34.58
N GLU A 66 -27.39 -40.93 -33.83
CA GLU A 66 -26.30 -41.02 -32.85
C GLU A 66 -24.93 -41.49 -33.40
N ARG A 67 -23.95 -41.46 -32.49
CA ARG A 67 -22.53 -41.89 -32.56
C ARG A 67 -22.29 -43.37 -32.93
N THR A 68 -21.13 -43.63 -33.55
CA THR A 68 -20.25 -44.80 -33.31
C THR A 68 -18.82 -44.51 -33.83
N GLY A 69 -17.77 -44.91 -33.10
CA GLY A 69 -16.40 -45.12 -33.63
C GLY A 69 -16.10 -46.64 -33.71
N PRO A 70 -14.84 -47.13 -33.71
CA PRO A 70 -13.56 -46.60 -34.21
C PRO A 70 -12.90 -47.56 -35.25
N GLY A 71 -11.77 -47.17 -35.87
CA GLY A 71 -11.01 -48.04 -36.79
C GLY A 71 -9.53 -47.69 -36.94
N GLN A 72 -8.66 -48.62 -36.52
CA GLN A 72 -7.20 -48.60 -36.69
C GLN A 72 -6.78 -48.83 -38.17
N LYS A 73 -5.66 -48.23 -38.62
CA LYS A 73 -4.43 -48.94 -39.11
C LYS A 73 -3.45 -48.02 -39.87
N ARG A 74 -2.17 -48.15 -39.46
CA ARG A 74 -0.89 -48.22 -40.24
C ARG A 74 -0.52 -47.07 -41.20
N LYS A 75 0.56 -46.35 -40.87
CA LYS A 75 1.95 -46.48 -41.37
C LYS A 75 2.11 -46.13 -42.86
N HIS A 76 2.78 -45.01 -43.13
CA HIS A 76 3.97 -45.02 -44.00
C HIS A 76 4.94 -43.90 -43.58
N ARG A 77 6.22 -44.30 -43.45
CA ARG A 77 7.40 -43.44 -43.34
C ARG A 77 7.66 -42.80 -44.70
N GLU A 78 8.16 -41.58 -44.70
CA GLU A 78 9.26 -41.21 -45.57
C GLU A 78 10.15 -40.19 -44.86
N ALA A 79 11.44 -40.45 -44.95
CA ALA A 79 12.52 -39.74 -44.29
C ALA A 79 13.18 -38.79 -45.29
N VAL A 80 13.62 -37.63 -44.80
CA VAL A 80 14.78 -36.93 -45.37
C VAL A 80 15.62 -36.47 -44.18
N GLU A 81 16.74 -37.15 -44.00
CA GLU A 81 17.88 -36.71 -43.20
C GLU A 81 18.66 -35.64 -43.96
N THR A 82 19.25 -34.70 -43.22
CA THR A 82 20.57 -34.14 -43.57
C THR A 82 21.33 -33.83 -42.28
N SER A 83 22.33 -34.70 -42.01
CA SER A 83 23.71 -34.41 -41.55
C SER A 83 23.92 -33.45 -40.36
N LEU A 84 24.30 -33.94 -39.17
CA LEU A 84 25.66 -34.36 -38.71
C LEU A 84 26.58 -33.19 -38.34
N LEU A 85 27.04 -33.16 -37.08
CA LEU A 85 28.45 -33.37 -36.71
C LEU A 85 28.62 -33.67 -35.20
N HIS A 86 29.50 -34.64 -34.92
CA HIS A 86 29.84 -35.29 -33.66
C HIS A 86 31.05 -34.66 -32.95
N HIS A 87 31.13 -34.77 -31.61
CA HIS A 87 32.28 -35.22 -30.77
C HIS A 87 32.00 -34.83 -29.30
N ASP A 88 32.35 -35.55 -28.23
CA ASP A 88 32.88 -36.90 -28.02
C ASP A 88 32.65 -37.28 -26.54
N GLN A 89 32.60 -38.57 -26.22
CA GLN A 89 32.47 -39.10 -24.86
C GLN A 89 33.84 -39.42 -24.25
N PHE A 90 34.02 -39.23 -22.93
CA PHE A 90 34.94 -40.07 -22.14
C PHE A 90 34.45 -40.34 -20.70
N LYS A 91 34.99 -41.42 -20.14
CA LYS A 91 34.39 -42.44 -19.26
C LYS A 91 34.44 -42.21 -17.74
N LYS A 92 33.40 -42.75 -17.06
CA LYS A 92 33.30 -43.48 -15.77
C LYS A 92 34.54 -43.68 -14.87
N GLY A 93 34.33 -43.54 -13.54
CA GLY A 93 34.98 -44.39 -12.53
C GLY A 93 34.83 -44.02 -11.04
N HIS A 94 33.97 -44.76 -10.33
CA HIS A 94 33.99 -45.16 -8.90
C HIS A 94 33.33 -44.34 -7.75
N ARG A 95 32.79 -45.13 -6.82
CA ARG A 95 31.71 -44.90 -5.83
C ARG A 95 32.23 -44.83 -4.37
N MET A 96 31.50 -44.12 -3.51
CA MET A 96 30.98 -44.50 -2.16
C MET A 96 30.41 -43.22 -1.51
N GLY A 97 29.30 -43.12 -0.79
CA GLY A 97 28.34 -44.09 -0.27
C GLY A 97 26.97 -43.42 -0.08
N LYS A 98 25.93 -44.26 0.07
CA LYS A 98 24.55 -43.85 0.36
C LYS A 98 24.43 -43.43 1.82
N ASP A 99 23.59 -42.44 2.10
CA ASP A 99 22.54 -42.60 3.11
C ASP A 99 21.32 -41.71 2.77
N SER A 100 20.21 -42.13 3.34
CA SER A 100 18.83 -42.10 2.85
C SER A 100 18.13 -40.75 2.69
N LEU A 101 17.30 -40.67 1.63
CA LEU A 101 16.12 -39.81 1.53
C LEU A 101 15.21 -39.95 2.75
N LEU A 102 14.89 -38.83 3.39
CA LEU A 102 13.57 -38.59 3.97
C LEU A 102 13.00 -37.35 3.29
N THR A 103 12.17 -37.60 2.28
CA THR A 103 11.29 -36.61 1.67
C THR A 103 10.29 -36.15 2.73
N GLN A 104 10.42 -34.92 3.21
CA GLN A 104 9.30 -34.25 3.87
C GLN A 104 8.64 -33.34 2.85
N ASP A 105 7.37 -33.66 2.56
CA ASP A 105 6.46 -32.88 1.74
C ASP A 105 6.42 -31.43 2.25
N LEU A 106 6.96 -30.51 1.45
CA LEU A 106 6.84 -29.08 1.66
C LEU A 106 5.43 -28.65 1.26
N THR A 107 4.65 -28.25 2.27
CA THR A 107 3.38 -27.56 2.06
C THR A 107 3.63 -26.15 1.51
N PRO A 108 2.73 -25.57 0.69
CA PRO A 108 2.96 -24.30 0.00
C PRO A 108 3.16 -23.06 0.91
N LEU A 109 3.00 -23.20 2.23
CA LEU A 109 3.00 -22.08 3.18
C LEU A 109 4.42 -21.57 3.52
N GLN A 110 5.47 -22.34 3.23
CA GLN A 110 6.85 -21.95 3.56
C GLN A 110 7.53 -21.03 2.55
N ASN A 111 7.00 -20.92 1.33
CA ASN A 111 7.53 -19.97 0.33
C ASN A 111 7.05 -18.53 0.56
N ASP A 112 5.97 -18.32 1.34
CA ASP A 112 5.40 -16.99 1.57
C ASP A 112 6.22 -16.16 2.58
N CYS A 113 6.98 -16.82 3.48
CA CYS A 113 7.98 -16.17 4.36
C CYS A 113 9.34 -15.89 3.66
N SER A 114 9.43 -16.10 2.34
CA SER A 114 10.67 -15.91 1.58
C SER A 114 11.05 -14.43 1.49
N TRP A 115 10.09 -13.50 1.37
CA TRP A 115 10.40 -12.10 1.10
C TRP A 115 11.00 -11.35 2.28
N THR A 116 10.47 -11.48 3.50
CA THR A 116 11.08 -10.85 4.68
C THR A 116 12.52 -11.34 4.91
N LYS A 117 12.78 -12.63 4.64
CA LYS A 117 14.15 -13.23 4.60
C LYS A 117 15.03 -12.66 3.49
N ALA A 118 14.46 -12.49 2.30
CA ALA A 118 15.07 -11.83 1.15
C ALA A 118 15.07 -10.30 1.28
N ARG A 119 14.88 -9.74 2.47
CA ARG A 119 14.99 -8.31 2.75
C ARG A 119 16.03 -8.14 3.88
N ALA A 120 16.02 -9.03 4.88
CA ALA A 120 16.99 -9.15 5.97
C ALA A 120 18.44 -9.45 5.52
N SER A 121 18.62 -10.12 4.39
CA SER A 121 19.95 -10.57 3.92
C SER A 121 20.74 -9.50 3.14
N PHE A 122 20.14 -8.34 2.85
CA PHE A 122 20.52 -7.48 1.71
C PHE A 122 20.68 -5.99 2.07
N GLY A 123 21.01 -5.72 3.34
CA GLY A 123 21.15 -4.37 3.89
C GLY A 123 22.60 -3.97 4.14
N PHE A 124 23.41 -3.85 3.07
CA PHE A 124 24.67 -3.11 3.15
C PHE A 124 24.41 -1.60 3.03
N HIS A 125 25.18 -0.78 3.76
CA HIS A 125 25.06 0.67 3.87
C HIS A 125 24.70 1.37 2.56
N LYS A 126 23.61 2.15 2.59
CA LYS A 126 22.97 2.72 1.39
C LYS A 126 23.07 4.23 1.49
N LYS A 127 23.87 4.88 0.66
CA LYS A 127 23.82 6.34 0.60
C LYS A 127 22.41 6.75 0.18
N LYS A 128 21.75 7.62 0.94
CA LYS A 128 20.52 8.26 0.48
C LYS A 128 20.80 9.74 0.43
N VAL A 129 20.49 10.35 -0.72
CA VAL A 129 21.05 11.65 -1.05
C VAL A 129 19.93 12.66 -1.16
N VAL A 130 20.10 13.78 -0.46
CA VAL A 130 19.33 15.00 -0.70
C VAL A 130 20.23 15.94 -1.48
N THR A 131 19.89 16.17 -2.75
CA THR A 131 20.68 17.04 -3.64
C THR A 131 19.85 18.25 -4.04
N ALA A 132 20.37 19.45 -3.76
CA ALA A 132 19.88 20.67 -4.39
C ALA A 132 20.47 20.78 -5.80
N VAL A 133 19.63 20.88 -6.83
CA VAL A 133 20.11 21.11 -8.19
C VAL A 133 20.46 22.60 -8.31
N SER A 134 21.75 22.91 -8.49
CA SER A 134 22.16 24.26 -8.89
C SER A 134 21.93 24.43 -10.40
N GLU A 135 21.16 25.44 -10.79
CA GLU A 135 20.93 25.80 -12.19
C GLU A 135 22.28 25.98 -12.92
N VAL A 136 22.53 25.11 -13.90
CA VAL A 136 23.63 25.29 -14.86
C VAL A 136 23.33 26.55 -15.68
N SER A 137 24.12 27.59 -15.45
CA SER A 137 24.08 28.83 -16.23
C SER A 137 24.57 28.54 -17.65
N ASN A 138 23.66 28.27 -18.58
CA ASN A 138 23.97 28.27 -20.00
C ASN A 138 23.97 29.71 -20.51
N ASN A 139 25.18 30.28 -20.67
CA ASN A 139 25.39 31.49 -21.44
C ASN A 139 25.14 31.19 -22.93
N ALA A 140 23.95 31.51 -23.42
CA ALA A 140 23.68 31.65 -24.83
C ALA A 140 23.11 33.04 -25.10
N THR A 141 23.96 33.90 -25.63
CA THR A 141 23.65 35.25 -26.08
C THR A 141 22.81 35.19 -27.36
N THR A 142 21.52 35.48 -27.31
CA THR A 142 20.76 35.96 -28.48
C THR A 142 19.65 36.93 -28.08
N SER A 143 19.64 38.05 -28.80
CA SER A 143 18.84 39.27 -28.65
C SER A 143 17.33 39.07 -28.84
N SER A 144 16.52 39.71 -27.98
CA SER A 144 15.10 40.00 -28.23
C SER A 144 14.89 41.52 -28.31
N PRO A 145 13.88 42.01 -29.06
CA PRO A 145 13.22 43.28 -28.79
C PRO A 145 11.75 43.11 -28.33
N PRO A 146 11.13 44.16 -27.75
CA PRO A 146 10.21 44.02 -26.62
C PRO A 146 8.72 44.27 -26.93
N GLY A 147 7.84 43.77 -26.05
CA GLY A 147 6.45 44.19 -25.89
C GLY A 147 5.82 43.47 -24.69
N SER A 148 5.70 44.12 -23.52
CA SER A 148 4.47 44.76 -23.00
C SER A 148 3.44 43.70 -22.52
N PHE A 149 2.84 43.67 -21.32
CA PHE A 149 2.61 44.61 -20.22
C PHE A 149 2.47 43.77 -18.94
N VAL A 150 3.03 44.24 -17.82
CA VAL A 150 2.72 43.73 -16.48
C VAL A 150 1.53 44.53 -15.97
N SER A 151 0.44 43.87 -15.57
CA SER A 151 -0.62 44.47 -14.76
C SER A 151 -0.51 43.91 -13.35
N GLU A 152 -0.14 44.78 -12.42
CA GLU A 152 -0.23 44.62 -10.98
C GLU A 152 -1.65 44.26 -10.55
N TYR A 153 -1.77 43.29 -9.65
CA TYR A 153 -2.77 43.31 -8.57
C TYR A 153 -2.15 42.61 -7.35
N SER A 154 -1.53 43.41 -6.49
CA SER A 154 -1.21 43.03 -5.11
C SER A 154 -2.14 43.82 -4.20
N ASN A 155 -3.08 43.13 -3.54
CA ASN A 155 -3.80 43.67 -2.39
C ASN A 155 -3.20 43.06 -1.12
N PRO A 156 -2.88 43.85 -0.08
CA PRO A 156 -2.36 43.35 1.19
C PRO A 156 -3.50 42.78 2.05
N PRO A 157 -3.26 41.75 2.89
CA PRO A 157 -4.30 41.26 3.78
C PRO A 157 -4.47 42.21 4.97
N VAL A 158 -5.71 42.64 5.16
CA VAL A 158 -6.19 43.40 6.32
C VAL A 158 -6.12 42.52 7.56
N LEU A 159 -5.48 43.06 8.60
CA LEU A 159 -5.31 42.49 9.92
C LEU A 159 -6.67 42.45 10.67
N ASN A 160 -7.32 41.29 10.70
CA ASN A 160 -8.41 41.02 11.66
C ASN A 160 -7.89 40.06 12.74
N LYS A 161 -7.60 40.62 13.91
CA LYS A 161 -7.44 39.90 15.18
C LYS A 161 -8.78 39.30 15.57
N THR A 162 -8.88 37.97 15.63
CA THR A 162 -9.59 37.24 16.69
C THR A 162 -9.34 35.73 16.61
N THR A 163 -9.16 35.12 17.79
CA THR A 163 -9.08 33.68 18.12
C THR A 163 -7.83 32.92 17.66
N SER A 164 -6.93 32.78 18.63
CA SER A 164 -5.73 31.95 18.64
C SER A 164 -6.08 30.46 18.64
N SER A 165 -5.85 29.82 17.50
CA SER A 165 -5.36 28.44 17.43
C SER A 165 -4.22 28.46 16.40
N ALA A 166 -2.97 28.38 16.87
CA ALA A 166 -1.84 28.26 15.98
C ALA A 166 -2.06 27.02 15.08
N PRO A 167 -1.88 27.11 13.75
CA PRO A 167 -1.94 25.92 12.91
C PRO A 167 -0.84 24.96 13.36
N SER A 168 -1.17 23.68 13.49
CA SER A 168 -0.21 22.62 13.82
C SER A 168 0.95 22.63 12.82
N PRO A 169 2.22 22.52 13.26
CA PRO A 169 3.40 22.57 12.37
C PRO A 169 3.37 21.51 11.25
N TRP A 170 2.65 20.41 11.47
CA TRP A 170 2.50 19.26 10.57
C TRP A 170 1.80 19.54 9.24
N HIS A 171 1.17 20.72 9.08
CA HIS A 171 0.59 21.16 7.80
C HIS A 171 1.60 21.90 6.90
N SER A 172 2.87 21.98 7.28
CA SER A 172 3.91 22.70 6.53
C SER A 172 4.86 21.75 5.83
N SER A 173 5.16 22.05 4.57
CA SER A 173 6.12 21.31 3.74
C SER A 173 7.50 21.25 4.39
N SER A 174 8.21 20.13 4.26
CA SER A 174 9.58 19.90 4.77
C SER A 174 10.66 20.67 4.01
N MET A 175 10.32 21.26 2.86
CA MET A 175 11.31 21.78 1.92
C MET A 175 12.08 23.01 2.40
N TYR A 176 11.55 23.76 3.38
CA TYR A 176 12.28 24.89 3.98
C TYR A 176 13.57 24.44 4.68
N LEU A 177 13.66 23.18 5.12
CA LEU A 177 14.86 22.62 5.76
C LEU A 177 15.91 22.17 4.75
N LEU A 178 15.52 21.97 3.49
CA LEU A 178 16.39 21.48 2.43
C LEU A 178 16.82 22.57 1.43
N THR A 179 16.15 23.72 1.44
CA THR A 179 16.47 24.84 0.56
C THR A 179 17.61 25.68 1.15
N PRO A 180 18.73 25.94 0.44
CA PRO A 180 19.77 26.86 0.92
C PRO A 180 19.18 28.27 1.11
N LEU A 181 19.28 28.86 2.30
CA LEU A 181 18.85 30.25 2.51
C LEU A 181 19.70 31.17 1.60
N LYS A 182 19.05 31.79 0.60
CA LYS A 182 19.61 32.97 -0.08
C LYS A 182 19.46 34.17 0.85
N THR A 183 20.23 34.24 1.93
CA THR A 183 20.29 35.43 2.78
C THR A 183 21.73 35.69 3.22
N LEU A 184 22.12 36.96 3.17
CA LEU A 184 23.50 37.43 3.22
C LEU A 184 24.29 36.91 4.44
N HIS A 185 25.50 36.40 4.16
CA HIS A 185 26.71 36.49 4.99
C HIS A 185 26.51 36.38 6.51
N VAL A 186 26.04 35.22 6.96
CA VAL A 186 26.43 34.63 8.25
C VAL A 186 27.03 33.28 7.91
N ALA A 187 28.08 32.85 8.61
CA ALA A 187 28.64 31.52 8.43
C ALA A 187 27.55 30.49 8.78
N ASP A 188 26.78 30.06 7.78
CA ASP A 188 25.76 29.03 7.90
C ASP A 188 26.48 27.73 8.24
N GLN A 189 26.55 27.43 9.54
CA GLN A 189 26.92 26.11 10.01
C GLN A 189 25.87 25.16 9.41
N LYS A 190 26.24 24.42 8.35
CA LYS A 190 25.36 23.46 7.69
C LYS A 190 24.80 22.53 8.77
N ALA A 191 23.48 22.55 8.96
CA ALA A 191 22.82 21.74 9.98
C ALA A 191 23.24 20.27 9.81
N SER A 192 23.61 19.62 10.92
CA SER A 192 23.91 18.19 10.95
C SER A 192 22.68 17.37 10.57
N ASP A 193 22.87 16.12 10.14
CA ASP A 193 21.75 15.28 9.73
C ASP A 193 20.81 14.94 10.90
N ALA A 194 21.37 14.82 12.12
CA ALA A 194 20.60 14.71 13.35
C ALA A 194 19.69 15.94 13.56
N GLU A 195 20.22 17.16 13.43
CA GLU A 195 19.43 18.39 13.57
C GLU A 195 18.31 18.49 12.53
N LYS A 196 18.55 18.04 11.29
CA LYS A 196 17.50 18.00 10.27
C LYS A 196 16.37 17.05 10.67
N VAL A 197 16.71 15.84 11.14
CA VAL A 197 15.72 14.87 11.61
C VAL A 197 14.94 15.41 12.81
N TYR A 198 15.62 16.02 13.79
CA TYR A 198 14.94 16.61 14.94
C TYR A 198 14.00 17.74 14.54
N ARG A 199 14.39 18.60 13.59
CA ARG A 199 13.50 19.64 13.06
C ARG A 199 12.29 19.06 12.33
N GLU A 200 12.43 17.97 11.59
CA GLU A 200 11.27 17.28 10.99
C GLU A 200 10.35 16.66 12.05
N CYS A 201 10.90 16.28 13.21
CA CYS A 201 10.16 15.76 14.35
C CYS A 201 9.60 16.86 15.27
N ASP A 202 9.83 18.15 14.97
CA ASP A 202 9.57 19.28 15.87
C ASP A 202 10.19 19.09 17.28
N GLN A 203 11.43 18.62 17.30
CA GLN A 203 12.22 18.29 18.50
C GLN A 203 13.55 19.04 18.54
N GLU A 204 14.08 19.26 19.74
CA GLU A 204 15.47 19.74 19.94
C GLU A 204 16.48 18.59 20.07
N GLY A 205 15.99 17.36 20.26
CA GLY A 205 16.76 16.14 20.45
C GLY A 205 15.83 14.94 20.71
N PRO A 206 16.39 13.74 20.91
CA PRO A 206 15.57 12.55 21.09
C PRO A 206 14.80 12.58 22.41
N ILE A 207 13.57 12.09 22.40
CA ILE A 207 12.69 11.98 23.57
C ILE A 207 12.56 10.51 24.03
N PRO A 208 12.17 10.20 25.27
CA PRO A 208 11.90 8.81 25.66
C PRO A 208 10.61 8.28 25.01
N PHE A 209 10.49 6.95 24.86
CA PHE A 209 9.27 6.30 24.32
C PHE A 209 7.99 6.75 25.04
N SER A 210 8.06 6.95 26.35
CA SER A 210 6.92 7.39 27.18
C SER A 210 6.43 8.80 26.85
N SER A 211 7.22 9.62 26.14
CA SER A 211 6.82 10.97 25.72
C SER A 211 6.00 10.96 24.43
N CYS A 212 6.13 9.94 23.58
CA CYS A 212 5.33 9.81 22.36
C CYS A 212 4.27 8.69 22.43
N LEU A 213 4.43 7.70 23.31
CA LEU A 213 3.49 6.59 23.48
C LEU A 213 3.10 6.44 24.95
N SER A 214 1.83 6.67 25.27
CA SER A 214 1.31 6.44 26.61
C SER A 214 1.17 4.96 26.92
N THR A 215 1.18 4.61 28.22
CA THR A 215 0.96 3.22 28.64
C THR A 215 -0.41 2.71 28.22
N GLU A 216 -1.46 3.55 28.27
CA GLU A 216 -2.82 3.20 27.84
C GLU A 216 -2.89 2.84 26.36
N GLU A 217 -2.22 3.60 25.50
CA GLU A 217 -2.13 3.30 24.06
C GLU A 217 -1.41 1.97 23.81
N LEU A 218 -0.32 1.72 24.54
CA LEU A 218 0.48 0.50 24.40
C LEU A 218 -0.18 -0.75 24.98
N GLU A 219 -1.12 -0.64 25.92
CA GLU A 219 -1.84 -1.81 26.47
C GLU A 219 -2.66 -2.53 25.40
N SER A 220 -3.12 -1.79 24.39
CA SER A 220 -3.91 -2.30 23.27
C SER A 220 -3.10 -2.55 21.99
N CYS A 221 -1.77 -2.45 22.06
CA CYS A 221 -0.94 -2.56 20.87
C CYS A 221 -0.94 -3.98 20.28
N GLU A 222 -1.02 -4.06 18.96
CA GLU A 222 -0.92 -5.31 18.19
C GLU A 222 0.12 -5.14 17.10
N LYS A 223 1.10 -6.05 16.97
CA LYS A 223 1.97 -6.06 15.80
C LYS A 223 1.16 -6.47 14.57
N ILE A 224 1.16 -5.64 13.54
CA ILE A 224 0.38 -5.85 12.30
C ILE A 224 1.24 -6.10 11.07
N GLY A 225 2.52 -5.77 11.13
CA GLY A 225 3.46 -5.97 10.03
C GLY A 225 4.91 -5.88 10.49
N GLU A 226 5.81 -6.25 9.60
CA GLU A 226 7.25 -6.22 9.81
C GLU A 226 7.96 -5.84 8.51
N GLY A 227 9.12 -5.22 8.64
CA GLY A 227 10.06 -4.99 7.55
C GLY A 227 11.49 -5.14 8.05
N VAL A 228 12.47 -5.06 7.15
CA VAL A 228 13.90 -5.22 7.49
C VAL A 228 14.32 -4.25 8.58
N PHE A 229 13.93 -2.99 8.41
CA PHE A 229 14.45 -1.91 9.24
C PHE A 229 13.60 -1.66 10.48
N GLY A 230 12.50 -2.39 10.68
CA GLY A 230 11.58 -2.05 11.75
C GLY A 230 10.31 -2.88 11.84
N GLU A 231 9.51 -2.51 12.82
CA GLU A 231 8.30 -3.20 13.23
C GLU A 231 7.09 -2.27 13.07
N VAL A 232 5.93 -2.85 12.73
CA VAL A 232 4.69 -2.07 12.56
C VAL A 232 3.64 -2.54 13.56
N PHE A 233 3.17 -1.63 14.41
CA PHE A 233 2.13 -1.89 15.42
C PHE A 233 0.88 -1.08 15.12
N GLN A 234 -0.28 -1.64 15.42
CA GLN A 234 -1.52 -0.89 15.52
C GLN A 234 -1.75 -0.52 16.98
N ILE A 235 -2.11 0.73 17.25
CA ILE A 235 -2.61 1.19 18.54
C ILE A 235 -3.92 1.97 18.35
N ILE A 236 -4.60 2.31 19.45
CA ILE A 236 -5.75 3.22 19.45
C ILE A 236 -5.30 4.56 20.05
N ALA A 237 -5.09 5.57 19.21
CA ALA A 237 -4.82 6.94 19.62
C ALA A 237 -6.08 7.79 19.43
N ASN A 238 -6.49 8.55 20.45
CA ASN A 238 -7.69 9.40 20.41
C ASN A 238 -8.96 8.70 19.89
N CYS A 239 -9.21 7.46 20.34
CA CYS A 239 -10.31 6.58 19.89
C CYS A 239 -10.28 6.19 18.40
N THR A 240 -9.15 6.40 17.71
CA THR A 240 -8.95 6.02 16.31
C THR A 240 -7.78 5.06 16.16
N PRO A 241 -7.88 4.04 15.29
CA PRO A 241 -6.76 3.16 15.03
C PRO A 241 -5.69 3.90 14.21
N VAL A 242 -4.44 3.78 14.66
CA VAL A 242 -3.24 4.31 13.98
C VAL A 242 -2.18 3.19 13.87
N ALA A 243 -1.25 3.36 12.94
CA ALA A 243 -0.16 2.42 12.70
C ALA A 243 1.20 3.08 13.03
N LEU A 244 1.93 2.50 13.97
CA LEU A 244 3.27 2.92 14.38
C LEU A 244 4.31 2.11 13.63
N LYS A 245 5.10 2.77 12.78
CA LYS A 245 6.31 2.18 12.18
C LYS A 245 7.52 2.61 13.01
N ILE A 246 8.16 1.65 13.66
CA ILE A 246 9.30 1.87 14.57
C ILE A 246 10.57 1.35 13.91
N ILE A 247 11.53 2.24 13.67
CA ILE A 247 12.76 1.96 12.91
C ILE A 247 13.97 2.27 13.79
N ALA A 248 14.83 1.28 14.02
CA ALA A 248 16.09 1.49 14.73
C ALA A 248 17.10 2.24 13.84
N ILE A 249 17.77 3.25 14.40
CA ILE A 249 18.75 4.10 13.69
C ILE A 249 20.02 4.31 14.50
N GLU A 250 21.12 4.62 13.82
CA GLU A 250 22.44 5.01 14.39
C GLU A 250 23.14 3.95 15.26
N GLY A 251 22.51 2.81 15.56
CA GLY A 251 23.14 1.73 16.32
C GLY A 251 24.11 0.89 15.49
N LEU A 252 25.09 0.29 16.17
CA LEU A 252 26.12 -0.54 15.57
C LEU A 252 25.68 -1.98 15.32
N ASP A 253 24.70 -2.45 16.09
CA ASP A 253 24.20 -3.81 16.00
C ASP A 253 23.40 -4.01 14.72
N LEU A 254 23.54 -5.19 14.13
CA LEU A 254 22.69 -5.62 13.03
C LEU A 254 21.27 -5.85 13.54
N VAL A 255 20.29 -5.29 12.84
CA VAL A 255 18.87 -5.48 13.12
C VAL A 255 18.28 -6.23 11.94
N ASN A 256 17.79 -7.45 12.16
CA ASN A 256 17.25 -8.33 11.12
C ASN A 256 18.28 -8.56 10.00
N GLY A 257 19.55 -8.79 10.35
CA GLY A 257 20.65 -9.00 9.40
C GLY A 257 21.15 -7.76 8.64
N ALA A 258 20.54 -6.59 8.85
CA ALA A 258 20.92 -5.34 8.19
C ALA A 258 21.53 -4.32 9.15
N HIS A 259 22.41 -3.45 8.65
CA HIS A 259 22.85 -2.29 9.40
C HIS A 259 21.69 -1.31 9.63
N GLN A 260 21.68 -0.68 10.80
CA GLN A 260 20.73 0.37 11.10
C GLN A 260 20.96 1.58 10.21
N LYS A 261 19.88 2.28 9.86
CA LYS A 261 19.96 3.50 9.05
C LYS A 261 20.64 4.61 9.85
N THR A 262 21.43 5.45 9.20
CA THR A 262 21.88 6.72 9.79
C THR A 262 20.78 7.79 9.74
N PHE A 263 21.00 8.93 10.40
CA PHE A 263 20.14 10.11 10.27
C PHE A 263 20.00 10.58 8.82
N GLU A 264 21.09 10.56 8.06
CA GLU A 264 21.09 10.90 6.62
C GLU A 264 20.20 9.92 5.84
N GLU A 265 20.27 8.62 6.17
CA GLU A 265 19.54 7.57 5.48
C GLU A 265 18.04 7.49 5.86
N ILE A 266 17.65 7.92 7.06
CA ILE A 266 16.23 7.92 7.44
C ILE A 266 15.49 9.18 6.97
N LEU A 267 16.20 10.29 6.78
CA LEU A 267 15.61 11.59 6.45
C LEU A 267 14.72 11.57 5.18
N PRO A 268 15.10 10.94 4.06
CA PRO A 268 14.23 10.87 2.88
C PRO A 268 12.88 10.19 3.14
N GLU A 269 12.85 9.16 3.98
CA GLU A 269 11.60 8.46 4.30
C GLU A 269 10.66 9.37 5.09
N ILE A 270 11.19 10.14 6.05
CA ILE A 270 10.43 11.12 6.84
C ILE A 270 9.86 12.20 5.93
N ILE A 271 10.70 12.79 5.08
CA ILE A 271 10.31 13.90 4.19
C ILE A 271 9.27 13.44 3.17
N ILE A 272 9.49 12.30 2.51
CA ILE A 272 8.55 11.78 1.51
C ILE A 272 7.21 11.42 2.16
N SER A 273 7.21 10.80 3.35
CA SER A 273 5.97 10.52 4.10
C SER A 273 5.18 11.79 4.38
N LYS A 274 5.85 12.85 4.83
CA LYS A 274 5.20 14.13 5.13
C LYS A 274 4.67 14.83 3.87
N GLU A 275 5.48 14.94 2.82
CA GLU A 275 5.09 15.59 1.57
C GLU A 275 3.90 14.89 0.87
N LEU A 276 3.87 13.56 0.86
CA LEU A 276 2.75 12.81 0.28
C LEU A 276 1.48 12.91 1.12
N SER A 277 1.59 12.96 2.45
CA SER A 277 0.46 13.17 3.36
C SER A 277 -0.23 14.52 3.10
N LEU A 278 0.54 15.57 2.81
CA LEU A 278 0.04 16.92 2.52
C LEU A 278 -0.76 17.03 1.22
N LEU A 279 -0.70 16.04 0.32
CA LEU A 279 -1.50 16.03 -0.92
C LEU A 279 -3.01 15.89 -0.66
N SER A 280 -3.43 15.49 0.55
CA SER A 280 -4.85 15.43 0.93
C SER A 280 -5.51 16.81 1.07
N ASP A 281 -4.72 17.84 1.38
CA ASP A 281 -5.18 19.22 1.61
C ASP A 281 -4.77 20.20 0.49
N ALA A 282 -4.03 19.72 -0.51
CA ALA A 282 -3.54 20.55 -1.60
C ALA A 282 -4.66 21.02 -2.56
N ALA A 283 -4.51 22.22 -3.10
CA ALA A 283 -5.53 22.82 -3.96
C ALA A 283 -5.48 22.32 -5.42
N CYS A 284 -4.32 22.46 -6.08
CA CYS A 284 -4.18 22.17 -7.51
C CYS A 284 -3.96 20.68 -7.82
N HIS A 285 -3.34 19.95 -6.88
CA HIS A 285 -2.98 18.55 -7.01
C HIS A 285 -3.36 17.84 -5.71
N ARG A 286 -4.53 17.19 -5.68
CA ARG A 286 -5.14 16.65 -4.46
C ARG A 286 -5.41 15.16 -4.58
N THR A 287 -5.00 14.37 -3.58
CA THR A 287 -5.40 12.96 -3.45
C THR A 287 -5.37 12.50 -1.99
N ASP A 288 -6.30 11.62 -1.64
CA ASP A 288 -6.38 10.94 -0.34
C ASP A 288 -5.88 9.48 -0.42
N GLY A 289 -5.06 9.18 -1.44
CA GLY A 289 -4.61 7.82 -1.76
C GLY A 289 -3.21 7.45 -1.26
N PHE A 290 -2.49 8.39 -0.63
CA PHE A 290 -1.29 8.10 0.17
C PHE A 290 -1.67 8.06 1.64
N ILE A 291 -0.95 7.27 2.45
CA ILE A 291 -1.28 7.17 3.87
C ILE A 291 -0.97 8.48 4.59
N GLY A 292 -1.92 8.95 5.41
CA GLY A 292 -1.71 10.13 6.25
C GLY A 292 -0.64 9.86 7.31
N LEU A 293 0.29 10.80 7.48
CA LEU A 293 1.27 10.84 8.57
C LEU A 293 0.76 11.79 9.65
N ASN A 294 0.51 11.28 10.85
CA ASN A 294 0.03 12.05 12.00
C ASN A 294 1.19 12.75 12.71
N SER A 295 2.28 12.02 12.96
CA SER A 295 3.45 12.51 13.68
C SER A 295 4.69 11.69 13.36
N VAL A 296 5.86 12.28 13.60
CA VAL A 296 7.16 11.59 13.57
C VAL A 296 7.99 12.04 14.77
N HIS A 297 8.64 11.07 15.42
CA HIS A 297 9.45 11.32 16.61
C HIS A 297 10.78 10.60 16.52
N CYS A 298 11.86 11.29 16.90
CA CYS A 298 13.11 10.64 17.25
C CYS A 298 13.08 10.28 18.74
N VAL A 299 13.27 8.99 19.02
CA VAL A 299 13.09 8.40 20.34
C VAL A 299 14.39 7.75 20.81
N ARG A 300 14.68 7.81 22.11
CA ARG A 300 15.82 7.14 22.75
C ARG A 300 15.36 6.23 23.88
N GLY A 301 15.99 5.06 23.98
CA GLY A 301 15.80 4.12 25.09
C GLY A 301 15.52 2.69 24.62
N PRO A 302 15.38 1.74 25.57
CA PRO A 302 15.16 0.34 25.23
C PRO A 302 13.76 0.13 24.66
N TYR A 303 13.59 -0.99 23.95
CA TYR A 303 12.31 -1.37 23.38
C TYR A 303 11.24 -1.58 24.47
N PRO A 304 10.06 -0.92 24.40
CA PRO A 304 9.03 -1.05 25.42
C PRO A 304 8.56 -2.50 25.66
N PRO A 305 8.44 -2.96 26.92
CA PRO A 305 8.00 -4.34 27.24
C PRO A 305 6.63 -4.72 26.67
N LEU A 306 5.71 -3.77 26.54
CA LEU A 306 4.39 -4.00 25.94
C LEU A 306 4.49 -4.27 24.42
N LEU A 307 5.39 -3.57 23.71
CA LEU A 307 5.65 -3.84 22.30
C LEU A 307 6.36 -5.19 22.11
N LEU A 308 7.26 -5.58 23.01
CA LEU A 308 7.86 -6.92 23.01
C LEU A 308 6.80 -8.01 23.17
N LYS A 309 5.85 -7.82 24.08
CA LYS A 309 4.72 -8.75 24.26
C LYS A 309 3.86 -8.86 22.99
N ALA A 310 3.59 -7.74 22.32
CA ALA A 310 2.86 -7.75 21.05
C ALA A 310 3.64 -8.44 19.93
N TRP A 311 4.97 -8.25 19.89
CA TRP A 311 5.86 -8.95 18.98
C TRP A 311 5.85 -10.46 19.21
N ASP A 312 5.96 -10.90 20.48
CA ASP A 312 5.91 -12.32 20.86
C ASP A 312 4.58 -12.96 20.45
N HIS A 313 3.47 -12.25 20.64
CA HIS A 313 2.16 -12.70 20.21
C HIS A 313 2.08 -12.91 18.69
N TYR A 314 2.55 -11.94 17.91
CA TYR A 314 2.62 -12.04 16.46
C TYR A 314 3.50 -13.21 16.00
N ASN A 315 4.71 -13.34 16.56
CA ASN A 315 5.61 -14.43 16.24
C ASN A 315 5.00 -15.81 16.55
N SER A 316 4.29 -15.94 17.68
CA SER A 316 3.62 -17.19 18.05
C SER A 316 2.44 -17.57 17.14
N THR A 317 1.79 -16.59 16.51
CA THR A 317 0.54 -16.80 15.73
C THR A 317 0.76 -16.82 14.23
N LYS A 318 1.66 -15.98 13.72
CA LYS A 318 1.96 -15.81 12.29
C LYS A 318 3.38 -16.22 11.92
N GLY A 319 4.28 -16.30 12.89
CA GLY A 319 5.73 -16.35 12.66
C GLY A 319 6.28 -14.97 12.31
N SER A 320 7.46 -14.65 12.82
CA SER A 320 8.23 -13.47 12.44
C SER A 320 9.52 -13.90 11.78
N ALA A 321 9.91 -13.20 10.71
CA ALA A 321 11.23 -13.36 10.10
C ALA A 321 12.28 -12.42 10.72
N ASN A 322 11.83 -11.47 11.54
CA ASN A 322 12.69 -10.53 12.24
C ASN A 322 13.27 -11.14 13.53
N ASP A 323 14.37 -10.57 13.99
CA ASP A 323 14.90 -10.80 15.32
C ASP A 323 13.97 -10.17 16.37
N ARG A 324 13.88 -10.79 17.55
CA ARG A 324 13.13 -10.18 18.66
C ARG A 324 13.86 -8.90 19.09
N PRO A 325 13.20 -7.72 19.14
CA PRO A 325 13.88 -6.44 19.37
C PRO A 325 14.16 -6.18 20.86
N ASP A 326 14.75 -7.13 21.58
CA ASP A 326 14.96 -7.08 23.04
C ASP A 326 16.40 -6.82 23.48
N PHE A 327 17.31 -6.65 22.52
CA PHE A 327 18.74 -6.44 22.73
C PHE A 327 19.16 -4.96 22.80
N PHE A 328 18.24 -4.03 22.52
CA PHE A 328 18.53 -2.60 22.50
C PHE A 328 18.78 -2.02 23.89
N ASP A 329 19.82 -1.19 24.02
CA ASP A 329 20.22 -0.54 25.26
C ASP A 329 19.48 0.79 25.52
N GLN A 330 19.92 1.55 26.53
CA GLN A 330 19.33 2.84 26.91
C GLN A 330 19.67 3.99 25.94
N ASP A 331 20.67 3.80 25.09
CA ASP A 331 21.22 4.81 24.20
C ASP A 331 20.76 4.63 22.76
N GLN A 332 20.19 3.47 22.43
CA GLN A 332 19.57 3.18 21.14
C GLN A 332 18.56 4.26 20.72
N LEU A 333 18.66 4.69 19.47
CA LEU A 333 17.77 5.65 18.83
C LEU A 333 16.77 4.97 17.90
N PHE A 334 15.56 5.50 17.85
CA PHE A 334 14.50 5.05 16.96
C PHE A 334 13.84 6.23 16.25
N ILE A 335 13.32 6.00 15.05
CA ILE A 335 12.28 6.84 14.46
C ILE A 335 10.95 6.13 14.62
N VAL A 336 9.98 6.83 15.19
CA VAL A 336 8.59 6.39 15.31
C VAL A 336 7.75 7.25 14.38
N LEU A 337 7.25 6.66 13.30
CA LEU A 337 6.28 7.29 12.39
C LEU A 337 4.89 6.80 12.75
N GLU A 338 4.00 7.70 13.14
CA GLU A 338 2.59 7.40 13.37
C GLU A 338 1.78 7.73 12.10
N PHE A 339 1.25 6.69 11.48
CA PHE A 339 0.39 6.79 10.30
C PHE A 339 -1.08 6.56 10.66
N GLU A 340 -1.98 7.07 9.84
CA GLU A 340 -3.36 6.60 9.84
C GLU A 340 -3.41 5.07 9.63
N PHE A 341 -4.44 4.42 10.18
CA PHE A 341 -4.67 3.01 9.85
C PHE A 341 -5.30 2.87 8.45
N GLY A 342 -4.47 2.44 7.49
CA GLY A 342 -4.82 2.26 6.08
C GLY A 342 -5.54 0.96 5.72
N GLY A 343 -5.75 0.05 6.69
CA GLY A 343 -6.42 -1.23 6.48
C GLY A 343 -5.45 -2.40 6.31
N ILE A 344 -5.78 -3.33 5.42
CA ILE A 344 -5.02 -4.57 5.17
C ILE A 344 -4.49 -4.52 3.75
N ASP A 345 -3.24 -4.91 3.54
CA ASP A 345 -2.59 -4.90 2.23
C ASP A 345 -3.28 -5.82 1.20
N LEU A 346 -3.01 -5.56 -0.07
CA LEU A 346 -3.63 -6.22 -1.21
C LEU A 346 -3.24 -7.72 -1.26
N GLU A 347 -2.03 -8.09 -0.84
CA GLU A 347 -1.56 -9.49 -0.77
C GLU A 347 -2.38 -10.32 0.23
N GLN A 348 -2.52 -9.86 1.48
CA GLN A 348 -3.38 -10.50 2.47
C GLN A 348 -4.85 -10.51 2.04
N ARG A 349 -5.26 -9.58 1.17
CA ARG A 349 -6.60 -9.50 0.58
C ARG A 349 -6.81 -10.41 -0.62
N ARG A 350 -5.81 -11.20 -1.08
CA ARG A 350 -5.82 -12.03 -2.29
C ARG A 350 -7.09 -12.84 -2.55
N LYS A 351 -7.73 -13.38 -1.51
CA LYS A 351 -8.94 -14.23 -1.60
C LYS A 351 -10.22 -13.53 -1.13
N THR A 352 -10.15 -12.26 -0.78
CA THR A 352 -11.23 -11.55 -0.06
C THR A 352 -11.92 -10.45 -0.87
N LEU A 353 -11.31 -10.03 -1.99
CA LEU A 353 -11.87 -9.03 -2.89
C LEU A 353 -13.22 -9.48 -3.49
N SER A 354 -14.12 -8.52 -3.64
CA SER A 354 -15.51 -8.83 -4.00
C SER A 354 -15.65 -9.26 -5.46
N SER A 355 -15.05 -8.52 -6.40
CA SER A 355 -15.25 -8.69 -7.84
C SER A 355 -14.18 -7.94 -8.63
N ILE A 356 -14.12 -8.21 -9.94
CA ILE A 356 -13.22 -7.51 -10.87
C ILE A 356 -13.52 -6.00 -10.98
N ALA A 357 -14.74 -5.56 -10.66
CA ALA A 357 -15.08 -4.14 -10.60
C ALA A 357 -14.33 -3.44 -9.45
N THR A 358 -14.19 -4.11 -8.30
CA THR A 358 -13.35 -3.62 -7.19
C THR A 358 -11.89 -3.51 -7.61
N ALA A 359 -11.38 -4.46 -8.40
CA ALA A 359 -10.02 -4.38 -8.93
C ALA A 359 -9.81 -3.20 -9.87
N LYS A 360 -10.78 -2.91 -10.77
CA LYS A 360 -10.76 -1.69 -11.60
C LYS A 360 -10.72 -0.43 -10.74
N SER A 361 -11.51 -0.37 -9.67
CA SER A 361 -11.51 0.75 -8.72
C SER A 361 -10.16 0.94 -8.05
N ILE A 362 -9.54 -0.15 -7.57
CA ILE A 362 -8.21 -0.10 -6.94
C ILE A 362 -7.17 0.44 -7.93
N LEU A 363 -7.12 -0.10 -9.16
CA LEU A 363 -6.21 0.38 -10.19
C LEU A 363 -6.43 1.87 -10.51
N HIS A 364 -7.69 2.32 -10.60
CA HIS A 364 -8.01 3.72 -10.86
C HIS A 364 -7.55 4.64 -9.72
N GLN A 365 -7.80 4.26 -8.45
CA GLN A 365 -7.34 5.03 -7.28
C GLN A 365 -5.81 5.11 -7.22
N LEU A 366 -5.11 4.00 -7.51
CA LEU A 366 -3.64 3.96 -7.58
C LEU A 366 -3.09 4.87 -8.68
N THR A 367 -3.59 4.72 -9.91
CA THR A 367 -3.13 5.54 -11.04
C THR A 367 -3.41 7.02 -10.82
N ALA A 368 -4.57 7.37 -10.27
CA ALA A 368 -4.89 8.77 -9.94
C ALA A 368 -3.97 9.35 -8.86
N SER A 369 -3.68 8.57 -7.81
CA SER A 369 -2.81 9.03 -6.72
C SER A 369 -1.38 9.26 -7.19
N LEU A 370 -0.84 8.31 -7.97
CA LEU A 370 0.49 8.44 -8.57
C LEU A 370 0.54 9.63 -9.55
N ALA A 371 -0.48 9.82 -10.38
CA ALA A 371 -0.55 10.97 -11.30
C ALA A 371 -0.55 12.32 -10.56
N VAL A 372 -1.29 12.42 -9.45
CA VAL A 372 -1.30 13.62 -8.61
C VAL A 372 0.08 13.90 -8.02
N ALA A 373 0.76 12.88 -7.49
CA ALA A 373 2.09 13.02 -6.92
C ALA A 373 3.17 13.28 -7.99
N GLU A 374 3.06 12.68 -9.18
CA GLU A 374 3.92 13.00 -10.33
C GLU A 374 3.81 14.49 -10.69
N ALA A 375 2.59 15.00 -10.83
CA ALA A 375 2.38 16.38 -11.23
C ALA A 375 2.75 17.41 -10.15
N SER A 376 2.62 17.05 -8.87
CA SER A 376 2.93 17.97 -7.76
C SER A 376 4.38 17.91 -7.29
N LEU A 377 5.01 16.74 -7.35
CA LEU A 377 6.26 16.44 -6.64
C LEU A 377 7.27 15.65 -7.50
N HIS A 378 7.01 15.47 -8.79
CA HIS A 378 7.81 14.59 -9.65
C HIS A 378 8.06 13.23 -8.99
N PHE A 379 7.01 12.66 -8.39
CA PHE A 379 7.13 11.50 -7.53
C PHE A 379 7.28 10.18 -8.31
N GLU A 380 8.10 9.29 -7.76
CA GLU A 380 8.20 7.88 -8.13
C GLU A 380 8.17 7.01 -6.86
N HIS A 381 7.30 5.99 -6.83
CA HIS A 381 7.21 5.12 -5.65
C HIS A 381 8.41 4.17 -5.54
N ARG A 382 8.81 3.57 -6.68
CA ARG A 382 9.95 2.64 -6.84
C ARG A 382 9.92 1.33 -6.06
N ASP A 383 8.99 1.14 -5.13
CA ASP A 383 8.78 -0.15 -4.43
C ASP A 383 7.29 -0.50 -4.25
N LEU A 384 6.44 -0.28 -5.27
CA LEU A 384 4.98 -0.42 -5.12
C LEU A 384 4.50 -1.87 -5.33
N HIS A 385 5.06 -2.82 -4.57
CA HIS A 385 4.56 -4.18 -4.55
C HIS A 385 3.18 -4.25 -3.85
N TRP A 386 2.44 -5.34 -4.02
CA TRP A 386 1.07 -5.46 -3.50
C TRP A 386 0.97 -5.48 -1.95
N GLY A 387 2.10 -5.60 -1.23
CA GLY A 387 2.17 -5.41 0.22
C GLY A 387 2.10 -3.93 0.62
N ASN A 388 2.44 -3.03 -0.32
CA ASN A 388 2.45 -1.57 -0.13
C ASN A 388 1.14 -0.89 -0.60
N VAL A 389 0.09 -1.69 -0.84
CA VAL A 389 -1.23 -1.21 -1.25
C VAL A 389 -2.26 -1.61 -0.19
N LEU A 390 -2.56 -0.71 0.75
CA LEU A 390 -3.52 -0.97 1.82
C LEU A 390 -4.97 -0.71 1.37
N LEU A 391 -5.88 -1.57 1.82
CA LEU A 391 -7.31 -1.51 1.51
C LEU A 391 -8.15 -1.34 2.78
N LYS A 392 -8.73 -0.15 2.93
CA LYS A 392 -9.65 0.24 4.01
C LYS A 392 -11.10 0.18 3.50
N LYS A 393 -12.02 -0.35 4.30
CA LYS A 393 -13.46 -0.27 3.98
C LYS A 393 -13.92 1.18 4.10
N THR A 394 -14.74 1.63 3.16
CA THR A 394 -15.35 2.97 3.19
C THR A 394 -16.83 2.91 2.86
N SER A 395 -17.59 3.81 3.48
CA SER A 395 -19.02 4.05 3.17
C SER A 395 -19.19 5.04 2.03
N LEU A 396 -18.14 5.77 1.64
CA LEU A 396 -18.15 6.69 0.51
C LEU A 396 -18.38 5.91 -0.77
N LYS A 397 -19.28 6.40 -1.63
CA LYS A 397 -19.54 5.79 -2.94
C LYS A 397 -18.45 6.13 -3.95
N GLU A 398 -17.88 7.32 -3.81
CA GLU A 398 -16.87 7.88 -4.69
C GLU A 398 -15.78 8.55 -3.85
N VAL A 399 -14.55 8.56 -4.36
CA VAL A 399 -13.45 9.39 -3.87
C VAL A 399 -13.08 10.41 -4.94
N HIS A 400 -12.51 11.52 -4.53
CA HIS A 400 -12.17 12.64 -5.39
C HIS A 400 -10.65 12.81 -5.47
N TYR A 401 -10.16 13.18 -6.64
CA TYR A 401 -8.80 13.67 -6.83
C TYR A 401 -8.85 14.96 -7.63
N THR A 402 -7.85 15.82 -7.49
CA THR A 402 -7.67 17.01 -8.32
C THR A 402 -6.32 16.92 -9.01
N LEU A 403 -6.30 17.03 -10.34
CA LEU A 403 -5.08 17.03 -11.13
C LEU A 403 -5.05 18.29 -12.00
N SER A 404 -4.06 19.16 -11.76
CA SER A 404 -3.92 20.45 -12.47
C SER A 404 -5.21 21.28 -12.39
N GLY A 405 -5.81 21.33 -11.19
CA GLY A 405 -7.05 22.06 -10.90
C GLY A 405 -8.34 21.39 -11.40
N LYS A 406 -8.26 20.25 -12.10
CA LYS A 406 -9.44 19.50 -12.56
C LYS A 406 -9.76 18.37 -11.60
N THR A 407 -10.97 18.38 -11.05
CA THR A 407 -11.43 17.33 -10.14
C THR A 407 -12.02 16.15 -10.92
N GLY A 408 -11.51 14.94 -10.63
CA GLY A 408 -12.07 13.67 -11.09
C GLY A 408 -12.73 12.91 -9.94
N THR A 409 -13.60 11.96 -10.29
CA THR A 409 -14.34 11.12 -9.34
C THR A 409 -14.12 9.64 -9.64
N ILE A 410 -13.86 8.84 -8.61
CA ILE A 410 -13.61 7.40 -8.75
C ILE A 410 -14.59 6.62 -7.87
N PRO A 411 -15.42 5.73 -8.42
CA PRO A 411 -16.25 4.84 -7.62
C PRO A 411 -15.40 3.93 -6.73
N THR A 412 -15.62 3.95 -5.41
CA THR A 412 -14.80 3.23 -4.42
C THR A 412 -15.01 1.72 -4.45
N CYS A 413 -16.19 1.28 -4.92
CA CYS A 413 -16.65 -0.09 -4.75
C CYS A 413 -16.54 -0.58 -3.27
N GLY A 414 -16.69 0.33 -2.31
CA GLY A 414 -16.62 0.07 -0.87
C GLY A 414 -15.21 -0.01 -0.28
N LEU A 415 -14.16 0.32 -1.05
CA LEU A 415 -12.78 0.34 -0.59
C LEU A 415 -12.08 1.66 -0.95
N GLN A 416 -11.31 2.17 0.01
CA GLN A 416 -10.32 3.23 -0.19
C GLN A 416 -8.93 2.60 -0.21
N VAL A 417 -8.11 3.03 -1.17
CA VAL A 417 -6.71 2.62 -1.32
C VAL A 417 -5.80 3.60 -0.59
N ASN A 418 -4.81 3.08 0.14
CA ASN A 418 -3.72 3.88 0.70
C ASN A 418 -2.38 3.27 0.29
N ILE A 419 -1.52 4.06 -0.34
CA ILE A 419 -0.16 3.68 -0.74
C ILE A 419 0.79 3.94 0.43
N ILE A 420 1.69 2.99 0.74
CA ILE A 420 2.63 3.05 1.88
C ILE A 420 4.06 2.66 1.50
N ASP A 421 4.97 2.78 2.46
CA ASP A 421 6.39 2.39 2.39
C ASP A 421 7.19 3.11 1.30
N TYR A 422 7.67 4.30 1.65
CA TYR A 422 8.41 5.18 0.74
C TYR A 422 9.94 5.00 0.85
N THR A 423 10.39 3.85 1.33
CA THR A 423 11.81 3.59 1.63
C THR A 423 12.71 3.80 0.41
N LEU A 424 12.25 3.42 -0.79
CA LEU A 424 12.99 3.54 -2.06
C LEU A 424 12.51 4.70 -2.95
N SER A 425 11.53 5.47 -2.48
CA SER A 425 10.86 6.48 -3.30
C SER A 425 11.77 7.67 -3.64
N ARG A 426 11.32 8.45 -4.62
CA ARG A 426 11.94 9.69 -5.06
C ARG A 426 10.89 10.77 -5.24
N LEU A 427 11.22 11.99 -4.82
CA LEU A 427 10.46 13.19 -5.18
C LEU A 427 11.39 14.37 -5.41
N GLU A 428 10.83 15.44 -5.94
CA GLU A 428 11.47 16.73 -6.08
C GLU A 428 10.47 17.84 -5.82
N ARG A 429 10.90 18.81 -5.02
CA ARG A 429 10.15 20.04 -4.78
C ARG A 429 11.13 21.19 -4.68
N ASP A 430 10.77 22.33 -5.25
CA ASP A 430 11.60 23.55 -5.25
C ASP A 430 13.06 23.33 -5.71
N GLY A 431 13.27 22.42 -6.68
CA GLY A 431 14.58 22.09 -7.24
C GLY A 431 15.48 21.22 -6.35
N VAL A 432 14.95 20.71 -5.23
CA VAL A 432 15.65 19.78 -4.35
C VAL A 432 15.09 18.38 -4.53
N VAL A 433 15.98 17.45 -4.88
CA VAL A 433 15.64 16.04 -5.07
C VAL A 433 15.92 15.27 -3.79
N VAL A 434 14.92 14.51 -3.36
CA VAL A 434 14.97 13.61 -2.20
C VAL A 434 14.75 12.19 -2.69
N PHE A 435 15.73 11.32 -2.52
CA PHE A 435 15.64 9.94 -2.99
C PHE A 435 16.53 8.97 -2.19
N CYS A 436 16.23 7.67 -2.32
CA CYS A 436 17.12 6.60 -1.90
C CYS A 436 18.06 6.22 -3.05
N ASP A 437 19.38 6.34 -2.88
CA ASP A 437 20.33 5.84 -3.87
C ASP A 437 20.55 4.33 -3.66
N ILE A 438 20.10 3.55 -4.63
CA ILE A 438 20.25 2.09 -4.67
C ILE A 438 21.20 1.64 -5.80
N SER A 439 22.03 2.54 -6.31
CA SER A 439 22.96 2.28 -7.41
C SER A 439 23.94 1.13 -7.13
N MET A 440 24.30 0.93 -5.86
CA MET A 440 25.24 -0.06 -5.35
C MET A 440 24.56 -1.30 -4.73
N ASP A 441 23.23 -1.40 -4.79
CA ASP A 441 22.46 -2.49 -4.19
C ASP A 441 22.36 -3.68 -5.16
N GLU A 442 23.37 -4.55 -5.19
CA GLU A 442 23.39 -5.70 -6.11
C GLU A 442 22.26 -6.71 -5.83
N ASP A 443 21.93 -6.91 -4.55
CA ASP A 443 20.98 -7.90 -4.10
C ASP A 443 19.54 -7.58 -4.56
N LEU A 444 19.17 -6.30 -4.54
CA LEU A 444 17.87 -5.84 -5.04
C LEU A 444 17.63 -6.24 -6.51
N PHE A 445 18.69 -6.30 -7.32
CA PHE A 445 18.59 -6.61 -8.76
C PHE A 445 18.76 -8.09 -9.10
N THR A 446 19.26 -8.90 -8.17
CA THR A 446 19.49 -10.34 -8.36
C THR A 446 18.36 -11.21 -7.83
N GLY A 447 17.35 -10.63 -7.18
CA GLY A 447 16.17 -11.36 -6.73
C GLY A 447 15.41 -12.10 -7.86
N GLU A 448 14.82 -13.25 -7.52
CA GLU A 448 14.12 -14.13 -8.45
C GLU A 448 12.80 -14.67 -7.86
N GLY A 449 11.96 -15.27 -8.71
CA GLY A 449 10.74 -15.97 -8.28
C GLY A 449 9.45 -15.16 -8.32
N ASP A 450 9.55 -13.84 -8.54
CA ASP A 450 8.40 -12.94 -8.65
C ASP A 450 8.64 -11.82 -9.68
N TYR A 451 7.58 -11.35 -10.34
CA TYR A 451 7.66 -10.26 -11.32
C TYR A 451 8.17 -8.95 -10.69
N GLN A 452 8.03 -8.75 -9.38
CA GLN A 452 8.56 -7.57 -8.68
C GLN A 452 10.05 -7.36 -8.92
N PHE A 453 10.82 -8.45 -8.99
CA PHE A 453 12.27 -8.37 -9.17
C PHE A 453 12.66 -7.92 -10.58
N GLU A 454 11.82 -8.24 -11.56
CA GLU A 454 11.98 -7.73 -12.91
C GLU A 454 11.71 -6.22 -12.95
N ILE A 455 10.79 -5.71 -12.13
CA ILE A 455 10.53 -4.26 -12.06
C ILE A 455 11.78 -3.51 -11.60
N TYR A 456 12.54 -4.00 -10.61
CA TYR A 456 13.81 -3.38 -10.21
C TYR A 456 14.83 -3.34 -11.35
N ARG A 457 14.97 -4.44 -12.09
CA ARG A 457 15.87 -4.51 -13.26
C ARG A 457 15.45 -3.58 -14.38
N LEU A 458 14.14 -3.47 -14.64
CA LEU A 458 13.59 -2.56 -15.64
C LEU A 458 13.79 -1.09 -15.25
N MET A 459 13.58 -0.73 -13.98
CA MET A 459 13.85 0.63 -13.48
C MET A 459 15.33 0.98 -13.60
N LYS A 460 16.24 0.08 -13.18
CA LYS A 460 17.70 0.27 -13.31
C LYS A 460 18.12 0.47 -14.76
N LYS A 461 17.51 -0.27 -15.68
CA LYS A 461 17.76 -0.14 -17.11
C LYS A 461 17.24 1.20 -17.64
N GLU A 462 16.03 1.59 -17.27
CA GLU A 462 15.38 2.83 -17.73
C GLU A 462 16.17 4.07 -17.29
N ASN A 463 16.57 4.12 -16.01
CA ASN A 463 17.28 5.25 -15.45
C ASN A 463 18.81 5.15 -15.58
N ASN A 464 19.34 4.15 -16.27
CA ASN A 464 20.79 3.89 -16.40
C ASN A 464 21.53 3.84 -15.04
N ASN A 465 20.87 3.34 -14.00
CA ASN A 465 21.34 3.31 -12.61
C ASN A 465 21.53 4.70 -11.95
N CYS A 466 20.95 5.76 -12.53
CA CYS A 466 20.96 7.13 -12.01
C CYS A 466 19.68 7.43 -11.21
N TRP A 467 19.66 7.06 -9.92
CA TRP A 467 18.45 7.10 -9.09
C TRP A 467 18.02 8.52 -8.65
N GLY A 468 18.82 9.55 -8.85
CA GLY A 468 18.40 10.94 -8.62
C GLY A 468 17.49 11.50 -9.72
N GLU A 469 17.54 10.92 -10.92
CA GLU A 469 16.77 11.40 -12.07
C GLU A 469 15.27 11.10 -11.91
N TYR A 470 14.44 11.90 -12.60
CA TYR A 470 12.99 11.70 -12.62
C TYR A 470 12.58 10.84 -13.82
N HIS A 471 12.09 9.64 -13.55
CA HIS A 471 11.64 8.66 -14.54
C HIS A 471 10.25 8.13 -14.19
N PRO A 472 9.17 8.89 -14.45
CA PRO A 472 7.80 8.51 -14.05
C PRO A 472 7.31 7.21 -14.71
N TYR A 473 7.99 6.73 -15.74
CA TYR A 473 7.75 5.40 -16.31
C TYR A 473 7.92 4.29 -15.26
N SER A 474 8.71 4.48 -14.21
CA SER A 474 8.80 3.54 -13.08
C SER A 474 7.45 3.29 -12.40
N ASN A 475 6.59 4.30 -12.29
CA ASN A 475 5.22 4.15 -11.77
C ASN A 475 4.35 3.32 -12.71
N VAL A 476 4.54 3.44 -14.04
CA VAL A 476 3.85 2.61 -15.04
C VAL A 476 4.26 1.14 -14.89
N LEU A 477 5.56 0.87 -14.70
CA LEU A 477 6.08 -0.48 -14.46
C LEU A 477 5.44 -1.13 -13.22
N TRP A 478 5.33 -0.38 -12.12
CA TRP A 478 4.68 -0.87 -10.90
C TRP A 478 3.16 -1.04 -11.05
N LEU A 479 2.47 -0.14 -11.75
CA LEU A 479 1.05 -0.33 -12.07
C LEU A 479 0.84 -1.56 -12.95
N HIS A 480 1.77 -1.86 -13.86
CA HIS A 480 1.73 -3.06 -14.69
C HIS A 480 1.92 -4.32 -13.83
N TYR A 481 2.89 -4.32 -12.92
CA TYR A 481 3.04 -5.36 -11.90
C TYR A 481 1.76 -5.60 -11.08
N LEU A 482 1.14 -4.55 -10.56
CA LEU A 482 -0.10 -4.68 -9.77
C LEU A 482 -1.25 -5.21 -10.60
N THR A 483 -1.33 -4.81 -11.87
CA THR A 483 -2.33 -5.32 -12.82
C THR A 483 -2.10 -6.81 -13.10
N ASP A 484 -0.84 -7.24 -13.23
CA ASP A 484 -0.45 -8.64 -13.38
C ASP A 484 -0.91 -9.48 -12.17
N LYS A 485 -0.61 -9.00 -10.95
CA LYS A 485 -1.09 -9.63 -9.70
C LYS A 485 -2.61 -9.74 -9.65
N ILE A 486 -3.32 -8.69 -10.05
CA ILE A 486 -4.78 -8.68 -10.13
C ILE A 486 -5.32 -9.73 -11.09
N LEU A 487 -4.68 -9.90 -12.26
CA LEU A 487 -5.16 -10.81 -13.29
C LEU A 487 -4.80 -12.28 -13.01
N LYS A 488 -3.61 -12.54 -12.47
CA LYS A 488 -3.06 -13.89 -12.30
C LYS A 488 -3.27 -14.47 -10.91
N GLU A 489 -3.27 -13.64 -9.87
CA GLU A 489 -3.15 -14.13 -8.49
C GLU A 489 -4.37 -13.83 -7.60
N MET A 490 -5.15 -12.80 -7.92
CA MET A 490 -6.36 -12.46 -7.16
C MET A 490 -7.49 -13.45 -7.43
N VAL A 491 -8.14 -13.88 -6.35
CA VAL A 491 -9.34 -14.72 -6.39
C VAL A 491 -10.54 -13.93 -5.88
N PHE A 492 -11.47 -13.63 -6.78
CA PHE A 492 -12.66 -12.84 -6.48
C PHE A 492 -13.80 -13.71 -5.95
N LYS A 493 -14.48 -13.23 -4.89
CA LYS A 493 -15.67 -13.88 -4.32
C LYS A 493 -16.80 -14.03 -5.33
N ARG A 494 -17.07 -12.98 -6.11
CA ARG A 494 -18.06 -12.99 -7.18
C ARG A 494 -17.39 -13.37 -8.49
N LYS A 495 -17.86 -14.46 -9.11
CA LYS A 495 -17.40 -14.88 -10.43
C LYS A 495 -17.76 -13.86 -11.51
N CYS A 496 -16.89 -13.75 -12.50
CA CYS A 496 -17.02 -12.85 -13.65
C CYS A 496 -18.02 -13.40 -14.70
N ASN A 497 -19.29 -13.52 -14.30
CA ASN A 497 -20.29 -14.26 -15.09
C ASN A 497 -21.22 -13.34 -15.88
N THR A 498 -21.54 -12.16 -15.34
CA THR A 498 -22.42 -11.18 -15.99
C THR A 498 -21.70 -10.50 -17.17
N PRO A 499 -22.41 -10.09 -18.23
CA PRO A 499 -21.80 -9.36 -19.36
C PRO A 499 -20.98 -8.13 -18.93
N ALA A 500 -21.48 -7.34 -17.98
CA ALA A 500 -20.78 -6.15 -17.46
C ALA A 500 -19.42 -6.50 -16.82
N LEU A 501 -19.39 -7.46 -15.88
CA LEU A 501 -18.13 -7.91 -15.27
C LEU A 501 -17.16 -8.51 -16.30
N LYS A 502 -17.67 -9.26 -17.29
CA LYS A 502 -16.85 -9.81 -18.38
C LYS A 502 -16.21 -8.71 -19.21
N GLN A 503 -16.95 -7.62 -19.47
CA GLN A 503 -16.39 -6.46 -20.16
C GLN A 503 -15.29 -5.81 -19.33
N ILE A 504 -15.53 -5.53 -18.04
CA ILE A 504 -14.49 -4.97 -17.14
C ILE A 504 -13.24 -5.84 -17.13
N LYS A 505 -13.38 -7.17 -17.08
CA LYS A 505 -12.23 -8.08 -17.16
C LYS A 505 -11.46 -7.92 -18.48
N LYS A 506 -12.16 -7.79 -19.62
CA LYS A 506 -11.52 -7.53 -20.91
C LYS A 506 -10.82 -6.18 -20.93
N ASP A 507 -11.42 -5.16 -20.33
CA ASP A 507 -10.82 -3.82 -20.26
C ASP A 507 -9.54 -3.81 -19.43
N ILE A 508 -9.49 -4.55 -18.31
CA ILE A 508 -8.26 -4.71 -17.50
C ILE A 508 -7.20 -5.53 -18.25
N ILE A 509 -7.60 -6.59 -18.99
CA ILE A 509 -6.65 -7.34 -19.83
C ILE A 509 -6.09 -6.45 -20.94
N HIS A 510 -6.93 -5.62 -21.56
CA HIS A 510 -6.50 -4.64 -22.55
C HIS A 510 -5.52 -3.65 -21.93
N PHE A 511 -5.86 -3.07 -20.77
CA PHE A 511 -4.98 -2.18 -20.01
C PHE A 511 -3.61 -2.80 -19.72
N HIS A 512 -3.58 -4.03 -19.20
CA HIS A 512 -2.33 -4.77 -19.00
C HIS A 512 -1.50 -4.89 -20.29
N GLY A 513 -2.16 -5.18 -21.42
CA GLY A 513 -1.49 -5.33 -22.71
C GLY A 513 -1.02 -4.04 -23.37
N THR A 514 -1.48 -2.86 -22.93
CA THR A 514 -1.20 -1.57 -23.60
C THR A 514 -0.54 -0.53 -22.71
N MET A 515 -0.60 -0.65 -21.38
CA MET A 515 -0.16 0.39 -20.45
C MET A 515 1.34 0.70 -20.50
N LEU A 516 2.18 -0.27 -20.89
CA LEU A 516 3.63 -0.05 -21.06
C LEU A 516 3.96 0.87 -22.26
N ASN A 517 2.98 1.23 -23.08
CA ASN A 517 3.16 2.22 -24.16
C ASN A 517 2.96 3.68 -23.68
N PHE A 518 2.69 3.88 -22.40
CA PHE A 518 2.48 5.21 -21.80
C PHE A 518 3.69 5.62 -20.98
N SER A 519 3.90 6.93 -20.88
CA SER A 519 5.12 7.51 -20.29
C SER A 519 5.08 7.66 -18.76
N SER A 520 3.89 7.72 -18.17
CA SER A 520 3.69 8.05 -16.75
C SER A 520 2.30 7.61 -16.24
N ALA A 521 2.07 7.61 -14.92
CA ALA A 521 0.74 7.39 -14.37
C ALA A 521 -0.23 8.53 -14.77
N THR A 522 0.28 9.75 -14.89
CA THR A 522 -0.44 10.92 -15.41
C THR A 522 -0.95 10.68 -16.82
N ASP A 523 -0.09 10.17 -17.69
CA ASP A 523 -0.41 9.83 -19.07
C ASP A 523 -1.48 8.72 -19.13
N LEU A 524 -1.31 7.67 -18.32
CA LEU A 524 -2.30 6.60 -18.19
C LEU A 524 -3.68 7.13 -17.75
N LEU A 525 -3.73 7.94 -16.70
CA LEU A 525 -4.97 8.48 -16.16
C LEU A 525 -5.72 9.32 -17.20
N CYS A 526 -4.99 10.17 -17.94
CA CYS A 526 -5.59 11.12 -18.88
C CYS A 526 -5.99 10.46 -20.20
N GLN A 527 -5.23 9.47 -20.66
CA GLN A 527 -5.34 8.99 -22.04
C GLN A 527 -5.93 7.58 -22.16
N HIS A 528 -5.69 6.69 -21.20
CA HIS A 528 -6.07 5.28 -21.33
C HIS A 528 -7.59 5.07 -21.25
N SER A 529 -8.12 4.19 -22.12
CA SER A 529 -9.57 3.92 -22.24
C SER A 529 -10.20 3.29 -20.98
N LEU A 530 -9.41 2.63 -20.13
CA LEU A 530 -9.87 2.03 -18.89
C LEU A 530 -10.52 3.06 -17.93
N PHE A 531 -10.04 4.30 -17.95
CA PHE A 531 -10.45 5.37 -17.01
C PHE A 531 -11.38 6.41 -17.65
N LYS A 532 -11.80 6.19 -18.90
CA LYS A 532 -12.74 7.05 -19.64
C LYS A 532 -14.19 6.66 -19.44
#